data_AF-A0A7W1YJX0-F1
#
_entry.id   AF-A0A7W1YJX0-F1
#
_cell.length_a   1.000
_cell.length_b   1.000
_cell.length_c   1.000
_cell.angle_alpha   90.00
_cell.angle_beta   90.00
_cell.angle_gamma   90.00
#
_symmetry.space_group_name_H-M   'P 1'
#
loop_
_entity.id
_entity.type
_entity.pdbx_description
1 polymer ?
#
loop_
_entity_poly.entity_id
_entity_poly.type
_entity_poly.pdbx_seq_one_letter_code
_entity_poly.pdbx_strand_id
1 'polypeptide(L)'
;MARGMHRHRRIRLDNLRDTKIATRAFKKPGKVKARTRRDAKVIAKIKATPEGVGYASEIQSWLSDLLEKPFTKISAEEIKSAIA
;
A
#
# COMPACT_ATOMS: atom_id res chain seq x y z
N MET A 1 18.66 41.18 16.23
CA MET A 1 17.90 40.81 15.00
C MET A 1 17.66 39.29 14.82
N ALA A 2 17.76 38.45 15.87
CA ALA A 2 17.59 36.99 15.71
C ALA A 2 16.12 36.54 15.47
N ARG A 3 15.14 37.24 16.07
CA ARG A 3 13.71 36.82 16.05
C ARG A 3 13.08 36.80 14.66
N GLY A 4 13.43 37.74 13.78
CA GLY A 4 12.91 37.80 12.41
C GLY A 4 13.34 36.60 11.56
N MET A 5 14.63 36.23 11.61
CA MET A 5 15.17 35.08 10.88
C MET A 5 14.54 33.75 11.32
N HIS A 6 14.33 33.55 12.63
CA HIS A 6 13.63 32.36 13.14
C HIS A 6 12.17 32.28 12.67
N ARG A 7 11.48 33.42 12.59
CA ARG A 7 10.10 33.50 12.07
C ARG A 7 10.03 33.09 10.60
N HIS A 8 10.91 33.62 9.74
CA HIS A 8 10.96 33.25 8.33
C HIS A 8 11.30 31.77 8.11
N ARG A 9 12.21 31.21 8.93
CA ARG A 9 12.52 29.78 8.90
C ARG A 9 11.30 28.91 9.23
N ARG A 10 10.54 29.27 10.28
CA ARG A 10 9.32 28.53 10.67
C ARG A 10 8.28 28.56 9.54
N ILE A 11 7.97 29.74 9.01
CA ILE A 11 7.03 29.89 7.87
C ILE A 11 7.46 29.02 6.68
N ARG A 12 8.76 29.00 6.34
CA ARG A 12 9.28 28.16 5.26
C ARG A 12 9.05 26.66 5.53
N LEU A 13 9.31 26.21 6.75
CA LEU A 13 9.15 24.81 7.13
C LEU A 13 7.67 24.39 7.13
N ASP A 14 6.79 25.25 7.61
CA ASP A 14 5.35 25.02 7.62
C ASP A 14 4.80 24.94 6.19
N ASN A 15 5.17 25.88 5.31
CA ASN A 15 4.83 25.83 3.89
C ASN A 15 5.36 24.54 3.22
N LEU A 16 6.57 24.10 3.57
CA LEU A 16 7.15 22.86 3.04
C LEU A 16 6.39 21.63 3.54
N ARG A 17 5.91 21.63 4.79
CA ARG A 17 5.06 20.57 5.33
C ARG A 17 3.72 20.53 4.60
N ASP A 18 3.09 21.68 4.41
CA ASP A 18 1.76 21.77 3.79
C ASP A 18 1.81 21.36 2.31
N THR A 19 2.83 21.81 1.58
CA THR A 19 3.06 21.38 0.19
C THR A 19 3.30 19.87 0.08
N LYS A 20 4.04 19.26 1.02
CA LYS A 20 4.20 17.79 1.06
C LYS A 20 2.87 17.08 1.30
N ILE A 21 2.03 17.58 2.21
CA ILE A 21 0.70 17.01 2.49
C ILE A 21 -0.19 17.14 1.25
N ALA A 22 -0.27 18.33 0.65
CA ALA A 22 -1.04 18.58 -0.57
C ALA A 22 -0.59 17.69 -1.72
N THR A 23 0.72 17.53 -1.92
CA THR A 23 1.29 16.67 -2.96
C THR A 23 0.93 15.20 -2.75
N ARG A 24 0.93 14.72 -1.50
CA ARG A 24 0.52 13.35 -1.17
C ARG A 24 -0.96 13.14 -1.46
N ALA A 25 -1.81 14.09 -1.09
CA ALA A 25 -3.25 14.05 -1.36
C ALA A 25 -3.53 14.05 -2.87
N PHE A 26 -2.89 14.94 -3.64
CA PHE A 26 -3.03 15.02 -5.09
C PHE A 26 -2.62 13.72 -5.79
N LYS A 27 -1.54 13.07 -5.35
CA LYS A 27 -1.06 11.81 -5.93
C LYS A 27 -1.84 10.57 -5.45
N LYS A 28 -2.67 10.69 -4.40
CA LYS A 28 -3.40 9.55 -3.79
C LYS A 28 -4.30 8.83 -4.80
N PRO A 29 -5.14 9.49 -5.63
CA PRO A 29 -6.03 8.80 -6.56
C PRO A 29 -5.29 7.96 -7.60
N GLY A 30 -4.19 8.49 -8.14
CA GLY A 30 -3.35 7.74 -9.10
C GLY A 30 -2.73 6.49 -8.47
N LYS A 31 -2.24 6.60 -7.22
CA LYS A 31 -1.71 5.46 -6.47
C LYS A 31 -2.78 4.42 -6.14
N VAL A 32 -3.99 4.86 -5.78
CA VAL A 32 -5.13 3.95 -5.55
C VAL A 32 -5.47 3.17 -6.81
N LYS A 33 -5.56 3.83 -7.98
CA LYS A 33 -5.79 3.17 -9.27
C LYS A 33 -4.68 2.18 -9.64
N ALA A 34 -3.42 2.50 -9.33
CA ALA A 34 -2.30 1.60 -9.57
C ALA A 34 -2.36 0.37 -8.64
N ARG A 35 -2.73 0.58 -7.37
CA ARG A 35 -2.94 -0.50 -6.38
C ARG A 35 -4.03 -1.45 -6.84
N THR A 36 -5.22 -0.96 -7.20
CA THR A 36 -6.33 -1.83 -7.63
C THR A 36 -5.97 -2.68 -8.86
N ARG A 37 -5.23 -2.12 -9.82
CA ARG A 37 -4.71 -2.89 -10.96
C ARG A 37 -3.72 -3.97 -10.55
N ARG A 38 -2.89 -3.72 -9.54
CA ARG A 38 -1.95 -4.70 -9.00
C ARG A 38 -2.70 -5.81 -8.28
N ASP A 39 -3.66 -5.46 -7.44
CA ASP A 39 -4.48 -6.41 -6.70
C ASP A 39 -5.23 -7.35 -7.66
N ALA A 40 -5.83 -6.81 -8.72
CA ALA A 40 -6.48 -7.61 -9.76
C ALA A 40 -5.51 -8.59 -10.46
N LYS A 41 -4.26 -8.18 -10.73
CA LYS A 41 -3.23 -9.06 -11.30
C LYS A 41 -2.82 -10.17 -10.33
N VAL A 42 -2.67 -9.85 -9.04
CA VAL A 42 -2.33 -10.83 -8.01
C VAL A 42 -3.44 -11.85 -7.85
N ILE A 43 -4.70 -11.40 -7.79
CA ILE A 43 -5.89 -12.27 -7.78
C ILE A 43 -5.91 -13.20 -8.99
N ALA A 44 -5.64 -12.67 -10.19
CA ALA A 44 -5.58 -13.49 -11.41
C ALA A 44 -4.49 -14.56 -11.33
N LYS A 45 -3.31 -14.24 -10.79
CA LYS A 45 -2.24 -15.22 -10.56
C LYS A 45 -2.66 -16.30 -9.57
N ILE A 46 -3.37 -15.94 -8.49
CA ILE A 46 -3.87 -16.92 -7.51
C ILE A 46 -4.86 -17.88 -8.18
N LYS A 47 -5.84 -17.36 -8.93
CA LYS A 47 -6.82 -18.17 -9.66
C LYS A 47 -6.19 -19.07 -10.73
N ALA A 48 -5.08 -18.65 -11.32
CA ALA A 48 -4.34 -19.43 -12.32
C ALA A 48 -3.38 -20.46 -11.71
N THR A 49 -3.10 -20.38 -10.40
CA THR A 49 -2.18 -21.32 -9.74
C THR A 49 -2.91 -22.65 -9.50
N PRO A 50 -2.38 -23.78 -10.01
CA PRO A 50 -3.00 -25.09 -9.78
C PRO A 50 -3.01 -25.47 -8.29
N GLU A 51 -4.02 -26.24 -7.88
CA GLU A 51 -4.07 -26.79 -6.52
C GLU A 51 -2.85 -27.69 -6.26
N GLY A 52 -2.24 -27.53 -5.08
CA GLY A 52 -1.01 -28.23 -4.70
C GLY A 52 0.30 -27.55 -5.11
N VAL A 53 0.25 -26.47 -5.90
CA VAL A 53 1.43 -25.64 -6.22
C VAL A 53 1.55 -24.51 -5.19
N GLY A 54 2.74 -24.36 -4.61
CA GLY A 54 3.02 -23.26 -3.68
C GLY A 54 2.89 -21.89 -4.34
N TYR A 55 2.31 -20.92 -3.63
CA TYR A 55 2.21 -19.56 -4.13
C TYR A 55 3.58 -18.86 -4.19
N ALA A 56 3.76 -18.02 -5.19
CA ALA A 56 4.95 -17.15 -5.29
C ALA A 56 5.04 -16.19 -4.09
N SER A 57 6.26 -15.75 -3.75
CA SER A 57 6.52 -14.84 -2.62
C SER A 57 5.73 -13.52 -2.70
N GLU A 58 5.50 -12.99 -3.91
CA GLU A 58 4.66 -11.80 -4.13
C GLU A 58 3.24 -12.01 -3.62
N ILE A 59 2.66 -13.19 -3.88
CA ILE A 59 1.30 -13.55 -3.47
C ILE A 59 1.25 -13.74 -1.95
N GLN A 60 2.24 -14.43 -1.39
CA GLN A 60 2.33 -14.68 0.05
C GLN A 60 2.42 -13.37 0.83
N SER A 61 3.29 -12.45 0.39
CA SER A 61 3.42 -11.12 0.99
C SER A 61 2.12 -10.32 0.87
N TRP A 62 1.47 -10.35 -0.29
CA TRP A 62 0.22 -9.63 -0.51
C TRP A 62 -0.93 -10.17 0.37
N LEU A 63 -1.07 -11.49 0.48
CA LEU A 63 -2.05 -12.12 1.37
C LEU A 63 -1.77 -11.79 2.85
N SER A 64 -0.50 -11.77 3.24
CA SER A 64 -0.11 -11.39 4.60
C SER A 64 -0.43 -9.93 4.94
N ASP A 65 -0.18 -9.01 4.00
CA ASP A 65 -0.53 -7.60 4.17
C ASP A 65 -2.05 -7.39 4.18
N LEU A 66 -2.80 -8.16 3.38
CA LEU A 66 -4.25 -8.04 3.27
C LEU A 66 -4.98 -8.57 4.51
N LEU A 67 -4.51 -9.68 5.07
CA LEU A 67 -5.14 -10.36 6.20
C LEU A 67 -4.48 -10.05 7.54
N GLU A 68 -3.44 -9.20 7.54
CA GLU A 68 -2.63 -8.81 8.71
C GLU A 68 -2.11 -10.02 9.50
N LYS A 69 -1.76 -11.10 8.79
CA LYS A 69 -1.32 -12.38 9.36
C LYS A 69 -0.11 -12.94 8.60
N PRO A 70 0.83 -13.62 9.27
CA PRO A 70 1.89 -14.33 8.56
C PRO A 70 1.29 -15.42 7.67
N PHE A 71 1.83 -15.58 6.45
CA PHE A 71 1.27 -16.47 5.43
C PHE A 71 1.09 -17.91 5.92
N THR A 72 1.98 -18.39 6.78
CA THR A 72 1.91 -19.73 7.39
C THR A 72 0.69 -19.97 8.28
N LYS A 73 -0.01 -18.91 8.70
CA LYS A 73 -1.21 -18.98 9.53
C LYS A 73 -2.50 -18.68 8.75
N ILE A 74 -2.40 -18.45 7.45
CA ILE A 74 -3.56 -18.13 6.60
C ILE A 74 -4.19 -19.44 6.13
N SER A 75 -5.49 -19.62 6.36
CA SER A 75 -6.20 -20.81 5.90
C SER A 75 -6.61 -20.70 4.43
N ALA A 76 -6.84 -21.84 3.76
CA ALA A 76 -7.32 -21.85 2.38
C ALA A 76 -8.70 -21.17 2.23
N GLU A 77 -9.52 -21.19 3.28
CA GLU A 77 -10.84 -20.53 3.32
C GLU A 77 -10.72 -19.01 3.42
N GLU A 78 -9.75 -18.51 4.20
CA GLU A 78 -9.44 -17.09 4.29
C GLU A 78 -8.93 -16.55 2.95
N ILE A 79 -8.11 -17.32 2.23
CA ILE A 79 -7.64 -16.97 0.88
C ILE A 79 -8.83 -16.87 -0.09
N LYS A 80 -9.74 -17.85 -0.06
CA LYS A 80 -10.95 -17.82 -0.92
C LYS A 80 -11.82 -16.61 -0.62
N SER A 81 -12.05 -16.32 0.66
CA SER A 81 -12.82 -15.15 1.11
C SER A 81 -12.17 -13.82 0.72
N ALA A 82 -10.84 -13.75 0.70
CA ALA A 82 -10.10 -12.54 0.33
C ALA A 82 -10.11 -12.23 -1.18
N ILE A 83 -10.48 -13.19 -2.01
CA ILE A 83 -10.42 -13.14 -3.47
C ILE A 83 -11.80 -13.16 -4.14
N ALA A 84 -12.83 -13.56 -3.38
CA ALA A 84 -14.24 -13.53 -3.76
C ALA A 84 -14.71 -12.08 -4.00
#